data_AF-A0A1H5Y4T9-F1
#
_entry.id   AF-A0A1H5Y4T9-F1
#
_cell.length_a   1.000
_cell.length_b   1.000
_cell.length_c   1.000
_cell.angle_alpha   90.00
_cell.angle_beta   90.00
_cell.angle_gamma   90.00
#
_symmetry.space_group_name_H-M   'P 1'
#
loop_
_entity.id
_entity.type
_entity.pdbx_description
1 polymer ?
#
loop_
_entity_poly.entity_id
_entity_poly.type
_entity_poly.pdbx_seq_one_letter_code
_entity_poly.pdbx_strand_id
1 'polypeptide(L)' 'MESNLEVWKIAHQLTLVVYKVTQNFPKTEQYGLTSQVRRSVSSVPTNIIEGQARQYKKEFIQFYI' A
#
# COMPACT_ATOMS: atom_id res chain seq x y z
N MET A 1 11.59 -9.99 -1.14
CA MET A 1 11.46 -9.96 0.32
C MET A 1 9.99 -10.17 0.63
N GLU A 2 9.55 -11.43 0.71
CA GLU A 2 8.17 -11.75 1.10
C GLU A 2 8.08 -11.70 2.64
N SER A 3 7.08 -10.99 3.18
CA SER A 3 6.80 -10.98 4.62
C SER A 3 5.86 -12.14 4.97
N ASN A 4 6.13 -12.82 6.08
CA ASN A 4 5.22 -13.84 6.63
C ASN A 4 3.94 -13.24 7.27
N LEU A 5 3.79 -11.91 7.26
CA LEU A 5 2.59 -11.25 7.76
C LEU A 5 1.42 -11.41 6.78
N GLU A 6 0.34 -12.03 7.25
CA GLU A 6 -0.88 -12.20 6.45
C GLU A 6 -1.48 -10.86 6.02
N VAL A 7 -1.45 -9.86 6.90
CA VAL A 7 -1.89 -8.48 6.58
C VAL A 7 -1.07 -7.86 5.45
N TRP A 8 0.23 -8.16 5.37
CA TRP A 8 1.06 -7.67 4.27
C TRP A 8 0.67 -8.32 2.95
N LYS A 9 0.41 -9.64 2.95
CA LYS A 9 -0.01 -10.37 1.74
C LYS A 9 -1.34 -9.84 1.21
N ILE A 10 -2.30 -9.57 2.11
CA ILE A 10 -3.59 -8.95 1.75
C ILE A 10 -3.36 -7.56 1.13
N ALA A 11 -2.55 -6.71 1.76
CA ALA A 11 -2.25 -5.38 1.25
C ALA A 11 -1.51 -5.41 -0.10
N HIS A 12 -0.59 -6.35 -0.28
CA HIS A 12 0.11 -6.57 -1.53
C HIS A 12 -0.85 -7.03 -2.64
N GLN A 13 -1.74 -7.98 -2.34
CA GLN A 13 -2.74 -8.44 -3.28
C GLN A 13 -3.71 -7.32 -3.67
N LEU A 14 -4.12 -6.49 -2.72
CA LEU A 14 -4.94 -5.31 -2.97
C LEU A 14 -4.23 -4.33 -3.92
N THR A 15 -2.92 -4.11 -3.73
CA THR A 15 -2.11 -3.29 -4.64
C THR A 15 -2.19 -3.81 -6.08
N LEU A 16 -2.02 -5.12 -6.28
CA LEU A 16 -2.10 -5.73 -7.62
C LEU A 16 -3.49 -5.56 -8.24
N VAL A 17 -4.56 -5.76 -7.47
CA VAL A 17 -5.94 -5.57 -7.94
C VAL A 17 -6.18 -4.13 -8.34
N VAL A 18 -5.76 -3.15 -7.53
CA VAL A 18 -5.92 -1.72 -7.84
C VAL A 18 -5.13 -1.34 -9.09
N TYR A 19 -3.91 -1.86 -9.26
CA TYR A 19 -3.14 -1.65 -10.49
C TYR A 19 -3.89 -2.18 -11.72
N LYS A 20 -4.52 -3.36 -11.63
CA LYS A 20 -5.33 -3.94 -12.69
C LYS A 20 -6.59 -3.11 -12.99
N VAL A 21 -7.33 -2.67 -11.97
CA VAL A 21 -8.54 -1.86 -12.16
C VAL A 21 -8.22 -0.50 -12.78
N THR A 22 -7.17 0.16 -12.31
CA THR A 22 -6.75 1.49 -12.81
C THR A 22 -6.19 1.47 -14.23
N GLN A 23 -5.94 0.30 -14.84
CA GLN A 23 -5.63 0.22 -16.28
C GLN A 23 -6.81 0.64 -17.16
N ASN A 24 -8.04 0.54 -16.65
CA ASN A 24 -9.25 0.89 -17.38
C ASN A 24 -9.65 2.37 -17.19
N PHE A 25 -8.87 3.15 -16.45
CA PHE A 25 -9.15 4.57 -16.27
C PHE A 25 -8.85 5.35 -17.56
N PRO A 26 -9.54 6.49 -17.80
CA PRO A 26 -9.22 7.38 -18.90
C PRO A 26 -7.75 7.80 -18.86
N LYS A 27 -7.10 7.90 -20.02
CA LYS A 27 -5.69 8.35 -20.11
C LYS A 27 -5.48 9.75 -19.52
N THR A 28 -6.51 10.60 -19.54
CA THR A 28 -6.50 11.94 -18.92
C THR A 28 -6.27 11.87 -17.41
N GLU A 29 -6.62 10.77 -16.75
CA GLU A 29 -6.45 10.57 -15.31
C GLU A 29 -5.11 9.93 -14.92
N GLN A 30 -4.21 9.69 -15.87
CA GLN A 30 -2.94 9.01 -15.62
C GLN A 30 -2.13 9.70 -14.52
N TYR A 31 -2.04 11.03 -14.57
CA TYR A 31 -1.33 11.83 -13.57
C TYR A 31 -2.24 12.33 -12.43
N GLY A 32 -3.56 12.28 -12.62
CA GLY A 32 -4.58 12.59 -11.61
C GLY A 32 -4.90 11.37 -10.74
N LEU A 33 -6.11 10.85 -10.89
CA LEU A 33 -6.63 9.77 -10.03
C LEU A 33 -5.78 8.49 -10.07
N THR A 34 -5.29 8.11 -11.25
CA THR A 34 -4.49 6.87 -11.39
C THR A 34 -3.21 6.94 -10.56
N SER A 35 -2.50 8.07 -10.61
CA SER A 35 -1.24 8.25 -9.87
C SER A 35 -1.45 8.31 -8.37
N GLN A 36 -2.54 8.95 -7.91
CA GLN A 36 -2.85 9.10 -6.49
C GLN A 36 -3.27 7.77 -5.87
N VAL A 37 -4.19 7.06 -6.52
CA VAL A 37 -4.70 5.78 -6.03
C VAL A 37 -3.60 4.72 -5.99
N ARG A 38 -2.78 4.61 -7.04
CA ARG A 38 -1.66 3.65 -7.07
C ARG A 38 -0.63 3.91 -5.98
N ARG A 39 -0.25 5.17 -5.75
CA ARG A 39 0.70 5.54 -4.68
C ARG A 39 0.12 5.29 -3.29
N SER A 40 -1.16 5.62 -3.09
CA SER A 40 -1.86 5.39 -1.83
C SER A 40 -1.90 3.90 -1.49
N VAL A 41 -2.35 3.04 -2.41
CA VAL A 41 -2.45 1.61 -2.12
C VAL A 41 -1.07 0.96 -1.94
N SER A 42 -0.08 1.35 -2.74
CA SER A 42 1.27 0.78 -2.66
C SER A 42 2.01 1.17 -1.38
N SER A 43 1.61 2.26 -0.71
CA SER A 43 2.22 2.67 0.56
C SER A 43 1.81 1.75 1.72
N VAL A 44 0.65 1.10 1.65
CA VAL A 44 0.13 0.23 2.72
C VAL A 44 1.07 -0.96 3.01
N PRO A 45 1.44 -1.83 2.05
CA PRO A 45 2.38 -2.91 2.31
C PRO A 45 3.77 -2.41 2.75
N THR A 46 4.21 -1.25 2.24
CA THR A 46 5.48 -0.63 2.62
C THR A 46 5.47 -0.19 4.08
N ASN A 47 4.43 0.52 4.52
CA ASN A 47 4.26 0.93 5.91
C ASN A 47 4.16 -0.27 6.87
N ILE A 48 3.53 -1.38 6.44
CA ILE A 48 3.48 -2.62 7.24
C ILE A 48 4.88 -3.21 7.46
N ILE A 49 5.70 -3.30 6.40
CA ILE A 49 7.08 -3.81 6.52
C ILE A 49 7.92 -2.86 7.37
N GLU A 50 7.81 -1.55 7.15
CA GLU A 50 8.53 -0.55 7.94
C GLU A 50 8.15 -0.61 9.42
N GLY A 51 6.85 -0.68 9.73
CA GLY A 51 6.35 -0.83 11.09
C GLY A 51 6.79 -2.14 11.75
N GLN A 52 6.89 -3.22 10.98
CA GLN A 52 7.43 -4.52 11.45
C GLN A 52 8.93 -4.42 11.78
N ALA A 53 9.71 -3.72 10.94
CA ALA A 53 11.15 -3.53 11.14
C ALA A 53 11.45 -2.59 12.34
N ARG A 54 10.55 -1.64 12.63
CA ARG A 54 10.63 -0.73 13.77
C ARG A 54 10.14 -1.41 15.06
N GLN A 55 10.88 -2.39 15.56
CA GLN A 55 10.58 -3.14 16.80
C GLN A 55 10.72 -2.33 18.12
N TYR A 56 10.15 -1.11 18.22
CA TYR A 56 10.01 -0.44 19.52
C TYR A 56 8.57 0.06 19.75
N LYS A 57 7.95 -0.55 20.76
CA LYS A 57 6.57 -0.44 21.28
C LYS A 57 5.99 0.96 21.53
N LYS A 58 6.69 2.06 21.22
CA LYS A 58 6.22 3.44 21.48
C LYS A 58 5.74 4.21 20.25
N GLU A 59 6.06 3.79 19.03
CA GLU A 59 5.65 4.51 17.80
C GLU A 59 4.51 3.83 17.03
N PHE A 60 3.97 2.70 17.54
CA PHE A 60 2.93 1.93 16.86
C PHE A 60 1.58 2.69 16.76
N ILE A 61 1.36 3.72 17.58
CA ILE A 61 0.09 4.47 17.63
C ILE A 61 0.08 5.64 16.62
N GLN A 62 1.24 6.13 16.18
CA GLN A 62 1.31 7.34 15.35
C GLN A 62 1.00 7.11 13.86
N PHE A 63 0.90 5.84 13.42
CA PHE A 63 0.62 5.48 12.03
C PHE A 63 -0.81 4.93 11.80
N TYR A 64 -1.67 4.94 12.83
CA TYR A 64 -3.07 4.47 12.73
C TYR A 64 -4.13 5.57 12.95
N ILE A 65 -3.75 6.86 12.91
CA ILE A 65 -4.68 8.01 12.88
C ILE A 65 -4.44 8.81 11.61
#